data_AF-A0A6N2TXA6-F1
#
_entry.id   AF-A0A6N2TXA6-F1
#
_cell.length_a   1.000
_cell.length_b   1.000
_cell.length_c   1.000
_cell.angle_alpha   90.00
_cell.angle_beta   90.00
_cell.angle_gamma   90.00
#
_symmetry.space_group_name_H-M   'P 1'
#
loop_
_entity.id
_entity.type
_entity.pdbx_description
1 polymer ?
#
loop_
_entity_poly.entity_id
_entity_poly.type
_entity_poly.pdbx_seq_one_letter_code
_entity_poly.pdbx_strand_id
1 'polypeptide(L)'
;MYQTSKNSHMRICTWNSQGNPLNDAIKLNILNHLLTIEQCNVVMIQECGKFILPAHFSGIYHYVVVEQAGAYNYRGNTCIIADLNFVASIHYLISGTGRSAICLNYNGYNIYTLHCESGSGAVGDIRDLVHHAVSPSMLYSK
;
A
#
# COMPACT_ATOMS: atom_id res chain seq x y z
N MET A 1 19.92 -1.17 22.81
CA MET A 1 18.64 -1.90 22.74
C MET A 1 18.69 -2.69 21.43
N TYR A 2 18.94 -4.00 21.52
CA TYR A 2 19.17 -4.83 20.34
C TYR A 2 17.83 -5.02 19.61
N GLN A 3 17.78 -4.56 18.36
CA GLN A 3 16.68 -4.81 17.43
C GLN A 3 16.66 -6.33 17.20
N THR A 4 15.75 -7.04 17.87
CA THR A 4 15.49 -8.45 17.59
C THR A 4 15.18 -8.58 16.10
N SER A 5 15.86 -9.49 15.41
CA SER A 5 15.67 -9.69 13.97
C SER A 5 14.18 -9.94 13.70
N LYS A 6 13.49 -8.97 13.08
CA LYS A 6 12.16 -9.19 12.52
C LYS A 6 12.29 -10.39 11.58
N ASN A 7 11.55 -11.47 11.89
CA ASN A 7 11.31 -12.73 11.15
C ASN A 7 12.24 -13.09 9.97
N SER A 8 12.67 -14.35 9.90
CA SER A 8 13.38 -14.93 8.73
C SER A 8 12.59 -14.89 7.41
N HIS A 9 11.32 -14.48 7.46
CA HIS A 9 10.41 -14.42 6.31
C HIS A 9 9.72 -13.06 6.23
N MET A 10 9.67 -12.50 5.03
CA MET A 10 8.94 -11.26 4.74
C MET A 10 7.43 -11.51 4.83
N ARG A 11 6.72 -10.63 5.55
CA ARG A 11 5.26 -10.64 5.71
C ARG A 11 4.68 -9.36 5.11
N ILE A 12 3.90 -9.52 4.06
CA ILE A 12 3.19 -8.42 3.39
C ILE A 12 1.69 -8.65 3.56
N CYS A 13 0.99 -7.63 4.03
CA CYS A 13 -0.46 -7.59 4.06
C CYS A 13 -0.98 -6.61 3.01
N THR A 14 -2.08 -6.96 2.34
CA THR A 14 -2.85 -6.04 1.49
C THR A 14 -4.26 -5.91 2.03
N TRP A 15 -4.81 -4.70 1.97
CA TRP A 15 -6.13 -4.40 2.53
C TRP A 15 -6.80 -3.27 1.75
N ASN A 16 -7.93 -3.55 1.10
CA ASN A 16 -8.83 -2.48 0.68
C ASN A 16 -9.64 -2.02 1.90
N SER A 17 -9.39 -0.80 2.38
CA SER A 17 -9.99 -0.32 3.62
C SER A 17 -11.39 0.24 3.50
N GLN A 18 -11.94 0.37 2.27
CA GLN A 18 -13.22 1.01 2.00
C GLN A 18 -13.26 2.45 2.54
N GLY A 19 -12.64 3.36 1.80
CA GLY A 19 -12.17 4.67 2.26
C GLY A 19 -13.15 5.44 3.16
N ASN A 20 -12.68 5.77 4.36
CA ASN A 20 -13.29 6.74 5.28
C ASN A 20 -12.36 7.96 5.36
N PRO A 21 -12.85 9.20 5.28
CA PRO A 21 -12.01 10.39 5.40
C PRO A 21 -11.27 10.53 6.73
N LEU A 22 -11.56 9.80 7.81
CA LEU A 22 -10.82 9.90 9.07
C LEU A 22 -10.73 8.55 9.81
N ASN A 23 -9.67 8.40 10.60
CA ASN A 23 -9.26 7.24 11.38
C ASN A 23 -10.38 6.58 12.22
N ASP A 24 -11.08 5.64 11.60
CA ASP A 24 -12.04 4.75 12.25
C ASP A 24 -11.33 3.84 13.27
N ALA A 25 -11.89 3.70 14.47
CA ALA A 25 -11.28 2.93 15.55
C ALA A 25 -11.07 1.45 15.20
N ILE A 26 -11.98 0.86 14.42
CA ILE A 26 -11.84 -0.53 13.95
C ILE A 26 -10.67 -0.63 12.99
N LYS A 27 -10.54 0.32 12.06
CA LYS A 27 -9.43 0.39 11.10
C LYS A 27 -8.07 0.55 11.80
N LEU A 28 -8.01 1.37 12.84
CA LEU A 28 -6.81 1.52 13.65
C LEU A 28 -6.47 0.26 14.44
N ASN A 29 -7.47 -0.43 14.99
CA ASN A 29 -7.25 -1.70 15.69
C ASN A 29 -6.73 -2.79 14.74
N ILE A 30 -7.27 -2.87 13.52
CA ILE A 30 -6.76 -3.76 12.48
C ILE A 30 -5.30 -3.43 12.18
N LEU A 31 -4.98 -2.15 11.96
CA LEU A 31 -3.60 -1.75 11.68
C LEU A 31 -2.65 -2.11 12.82
N ASN A 32 -3.03 -1.82 14.07
CA ASN A 32 -2.24 -2.18 15.24
C ASN A 32 -2.00 -3.68 15.30
N HIS A 33 -3.04 -4.49 15.08
CA HIS A 33 -2.92 -5.95 15.04
C HIS A 33 -1.93 -6.42 13.96
N LEU A 34 -2.06 -5.91 12.73
CA LEU A 34 -1.16 -6.26 11.62
C LEU A 34 0.31 -5.89 11.92
N LEU A 35 0.58 -4.70 12.46
CA LEU A 35 1.95 -4.22 12.68
C LEU A 35 2.59 -4.79 13.95
N THR A 36 1.81 -5.14 14.97
CA THR A 36 2.35 -5.55 16.28
C THR A 36 2.20 -7.04 16.58
N ILE A 37 1.06 -7.64 16.23
CA ILE A 37 0.76 -9.05 16.51
C ILE A 37 1.21 -9.92 15.33
N GLU A 38 0.73 -9.60 14.11
CA GLU A 38 1.14 -10.34 12.90
C GLU A 38 2.56 -9.98 12.45
N GLN A 39 3.11 -8.88 12.96
CA GLN A 39 4.45 -8.38 12.65
C GLN A 39 4.68 -8.24 11.14
N CYS A 40 3.69 -7.70 10.41
CA CYS A 40 3.85 -7.40 9.00
C CYS A 40 5.00 -6.44 8.77
N ASN A 41 5.89 -6.76 7.82
CA ASN A 41 6.94 -5.86 7.36
C ASN A 41 6.36 -4.75 6.49
N VAL A 42 5.28 -5.06 5.76
CA VAL A 42 4.60 -4.14 4.86
C VAL A 42 3.09 -4.33 4.98
N VAL A 43 2.37 -3.23 5.09
CA VAL A 43 0.91 -3.16 4.97
C VAL A 43 0.58 -2.22 3.83
N MET A 44 -0.05 -2.76 2.78
CA MET A 44 -0.48 -2.05 1.59
C MET A 44 -1.98 -1.81 1.66
N ILE A 45 -2.41 -0.56 1.59
CA ILE A 45 -3.81 -0.20 1.83
C ILE A 45 -4.38 0.52 0.60
N GLN A 46 -5.35 -0.10 -0.06
CA GLN A 46 -6.15 0.53 -1.11
C GLN A 46 -7.39 1.19 -0.49
N GLU A 47 -7.95 2.17 -1.19
CA GLU A 47 -9.02 3.02 -0.65
C GLU A 47 -8.74 3.49 0.78
N CYS A 48 -7.54 4.01 1.03
CA CYS A 48 -7.14 4.39 2.39
C CYS A 48 -7.84 5.67 2.88
N GLY A 49 -8.55 6.42 2.03
CA GLY A 49 -9.16 7.67 2.47
C GLY A 49 -8.09 8.69 2.90
N LYS A 50 -8.37 9.42 4.00
CA LYS A 50 -7.34 10.20 4.71
C LYS A 50 -6.83 9.42 5.93
N PHE A 51 -6.45 8.17 5.72
CA PHE A 51 -5.75 7.41 6.74
C PHE A 51 -4.58 8.23 7.29
N ILE A 52 -4.34 8.20 8.60
CA ILE A 52 -3.17 8.83 9.20
C ILE A 52 -2.47 7.77 10.03
N LEU A 53 -1.19 7.56 9.76
CA LEU A 53 -0.38 6.65 10.56
C LEU A 53 -0.36 7.14 12.02
N PRO A 54 -0.71 6.29 13.01
CA PRO A 54 -0.57 6.64 14.43
C PRO A 54 0.86 7.06 14.78
N ALA A 55 0.99 8.12 15.59
CA ALA A 55 2.27 8.75 15.87
C ALA A 55 3.31 7.78 16.48
N HIS A 56 2.89 6.78 17.25
CA HIS A 56 3.80 5.79 17.85
C HIS A 56 4.42 4.83 16.83
N PHE A 57 3.92 4.80 15.59
CA PHE A 57 4.56 4.08 14.48
C PHE A 57 5.46 4.98 13.63
N SER A 58 5.40 6.31 13.83
CA SER A 58 6.26 7.25 13.12
C SER A 58 7.73 7.01 13.47
N GLY A 59 8.61 7.00 12.46
CA GLY A 59 10.03 6.69 12.63
C GLY A 59 10.35 5.21 12.86
N ILE A 60 9.33 4.34 12.96
CA ILE A 60 9.49 2.87 12.96
C ILE A 60 9.20 2.31 11.57
N TYR A 61 8.25 2.94 10.87
CA TYR A 61 7.83 2.58 9.52
C TYR A 61 7.88 3.81 8.61
N HIS A 62 8.17 3.58 7.32
CA HIS A 62 7.87 4.51 6.25
C HIS A 62 6.36 4.56 6.05
N TYR A 63 5.82 5.75 5.85
CA TYR A 63 4.43 5.97 5.48
C TYR A 63 4.36 6.80 4.22
N VAL A 64 3.79 6.22 3.15
CA VAL A 64 3.64 6.90 1.87
C VAL A 64 2.19 6.80 1.44
N VAL A 65 1.63 7.94 1.04
CA VAL A 65 0.26 8.05 0.52
C VAL A 65 0.34 8.67 -0.85
N VAL A 66 -0.44 8.12 -1.78
CA VAL A 66 -0.65 8.70 -3.10
C VAL A 66 -2.13 8.96 -3.28
N GLU A 67 -2.42 10.20 -3.63
CA GLU A 67 -3.79 10.64 -3.91
C GLU A 67 -4.23 10.15 -5.29
N GLN A 68 -5.51 9.81 -5.40
CA GLN A 68 -6.11 9.51 -6.70
C GLN A 68 -6.10 10.79 -7.55
N ALA A 69 -5.43 10.75 -8.70
CA ALA A 69 -5.33 11.88 -9.62
C ALA A 69 -6.72 12.29 -10.13
N GLY A 70 -7.02 13.59 -10.13
CA GLY A 70 -8.29 14.12 -10.64
C GLY A 70 -9.52 13.82 -9.77
N ALA A 71 -9.37 13.18 -8.61
CA ALA A 71 -10.48 12.95 -7.68
C ALA A 71 -10.69 14.15 -6.75
N TYR A 72 -11.94 14.61 -6.62
CA TYR A 72 -12.33 15.65 -5.66
C TYR A 72 -12.53 15.10 -4.23
N ASN A 73 -12.31 13.80 -4.02
CA ASN A 73 -12.41 13.15 -2.72
C ASN A 73 -11.22 12.20 -2.50
N TYR A 74 -10.94 11.92 -1.23
CA TYR A 74 -9.77 11.12 -0.82
C TYR A 74 -10.05 9.61 -0.81
N ARG A 75 -11.25 9.17 -1.20
CA ARG A 75 -11.69 7.79 -0.99
C ARG A 75 -10.77 6.79 -1.67
N GLY A 76 -10.33 7.09 -2.89
CA GLY A 76 -9.52 6.18 -3.71
C GLY A 76 -8.03 6.24 -3.48
N ASN A 77 -7.56 7.01 -2.48
CA ASN A 77 -6.14 7.09 -2.13
C ASN A 77 -5.58 5.70 -1.83
N THR A 78 -4.30 5.52 -2.13
CA THR A 78 -3.56 4.31 -1.79
C THR A 78 -2.43 4.69 -0.86
N CYS A 79 -2.17 3.88 0.17
CA CYS A 79 -1.03 4.09 1.04
C CYS A 79 -0.28 2.79 1.33
N ILE A 80 0.95 2.95 1.78
CA ILE A 80 1.81 1.87 2.27
C ILE A 80 2.38 2.25 3.63
N ILE A 81 2.52 1.24 4.48
CA ILE A 81 3.25 1.32 5.74
C ILE A 81 4.29 0.20 5.68
N ALA A 82 5.57 0.54 5.66
CA ALA A 82 6.64 -0.42 5.39
C ALA A 82 7.81 -0.24 6.35
N ASP A 83 8.51 -1.33 6.68
CA ASP A 83 9.77 -1.28 7.43
C ASP A 83 10.77 -0.32 6.77
N LEU A 84 11.66 0.28 7.56
CA LEU A 84 12.63 1.26 7.06
C LEU A 84 13.63 0.70 6.04
N ASN A 85 13.75 -0.63 5.95
CA ASN A 85 14.61 -1.33 4.99
C ASN A 85 14.01 -1.37 3.57
N PHE A 86 12.76 -0.92 3.38
CA PHE A 86 12.13 -0.78 2.08
C PHE A 86 12.33 0.64 1.56
N VAL A 87 12.55 0.77 0.25
CA VAL A 87 12.60 2.07 -0.43
C VAL A 87 11.33 2.22 -1.26
N ALA A 88 10.53 3.25 -0.98
CA ALA A 88 9.34 3.53 -1.74
C ALA A 88 9.64 4.40 -2.97
N SER A 89 9.06 4.05 -4.12
CA SER A 89 8.94 4.91 -5.29
C SER A 89 7.47 4.98 -5.71
N ILE A 90 7.04 6.14 -6.20
CA ILE A 90 5.66 6.38 -6.60
C ILE A 90 5.56 6.25 -8.12
N HIS A 91 4.59 5.46 -8.59
CA HIS A 91 4.29 5.30 -10.01
C HIS A 91 2.84 5.71 -10.26
N TYR A 92 2.65 6.84 -10.91
CA TYR A 92 1.33 7.26 -11.35
C TYR A 92 0.93 6.42 -12.57
N LEU A 93 -0.19 5.70 -12.44
CA LEU A 93 -0.73 4.95 -13.57
C LEU A 93 -1.67 5.85 -14.36
N ILE A 94 -1.58 5.77 -15.68
CA ILE A 94 -2.31 6.63 -16.61
C ILE A 94 -3.69 5.99 -16.87
N SER A 95 -4.44 5.69 -15.81
CA SER A 95 -5.81 5.22 -16.00
C SER A 95 -6.79 6.38 -16.15
N GLY A 96 -7.88 6.14 -16.90
CA GLY A 96 -8.94 7.14 -17.12
C GLY A 96 -9.62 7.61 -15.83
N THR A 97 -9.40 6.92 -14.71
CA THR A 97 -9.93 7.26 -13.38
C THR A 97 -8.86 7.80 -12.41
N GLY A 98 -7.59 7.93 -12.83
CA GLY A 98 -6.52 8.53 -12.04
C GLY A 98 -6.01 7.66 -10.89
N ARG A 99 -6.02 6.34 -11.07
CA ARG A 99 -5.51 5.40 -10.06
C ARG A 99 -3.99 5.50 -9.91
N SER A 100 -3.49 5.26 -8.70
CA SER A 100 -2.07 5.29 -8.39
C SER A 100 -1.55 3.91 -8.01
N ALA A 101 -0.33 3.60 -8.41
CA ALA A 101 0.43 2.49 -7.84
C ALA A 101 1.58 3.02 -6.97
N ILE A 102 1.88 2.31 -5.88
CA ILE A 102 3.08 2.56 -5.11
C ILE A 102 3.98 1.34 -5.25
N CYS A 103 5.24 1.58 -5.62
CA CYS A 103 6.27 0.56 -5.72
C CYS A 103 7.13 0.60 -4.45
N LEU A 104 7.44 -0.58 -3.93
CA LEU A 104 8.43 -0.79 -2.91
C LEU A 104 9.58 -1.60 -3.49
N ASN A 105 10.79 -1.05 -3.41
CA ASN A 105 12.00 -1.80 -3.68
C ASN A 105 12.54 -2.42 -2.39
N TYR A 106 12.84 -3.71 -2.45
CA TYR A 106 13.53 -4.44 -1.39
C TYR A 106 14.56 -5.39 -2.02
N ASN A 107 15.84 -5.16 -1.76
CA ASN A 107 16.94 -6.00 -2.27
C ASN A 107 16.85 -6.27 -3.79
N GLY A 108 16.45 -5.27 -4.58
CA GLY A 108 16.31 -5.40 -6.03
C GLY A 108 14.98 -5.98 -6.51
N TYR A 109 14.08 -6.40 -5.62
CA TYR A 109 12.72 -6.81 -5.95
C TYR A 109 11.76 -5.63 -5.86
N ASN A 110 10.93 -5.44 -6.87
CA ASN A 110 9.87 -4.43 -6.89
C ASN A 110 8.53 -5.06 -6.53
N ILE A 111 7.87 -4.50 -5.52
CA ILE A 111 6.56 -4.95 -5.03
C ILE A 111 5.59 -3.79 -5.19
N TYR A 112 4.48 -4.02 -5.87
CA TYR A 112 3.53 -2.96 -6.19
C TYR A 112 2.22 -3.15 -5.44
N THR A 113 1.68 -2.05 -4.90
CA THR A 113 0.26 -1.96 -4.56
C THR A 113 -0.47 -1.21 -5.66
N LEU A 114 -1.64 -1.72 -6.05
CA LEU A 114 -2.47 -1.16 -7.10
C LEU A 114 -3.93 -1.16 -6.65
N HIS A 115 -4.59 -0.02 -6.75
CA HIS A 115 -6.03 0.09 -6.67
C HIS A 115 -6.61 0.29 -8.07
N CYS A 116 -7.07 -0.79 -8.70
CA CYS A 116 -7.63 -0.73 -10.05
C CYS A 116 -8.98 0.01 -10.10
N GLU A 117 -9.31 0.54 -11.28
CA GLU A 117 -10.69 0.83 -11.64
C GLU A 117 -11.57 -0.43 -11.50
N SER A 118 -12.80 -0.26 -11.02
CA SER A 118 -13.76 -1.36 -10.93
C SER A 118 -14.25 -1.76 -12.33
N GLY A 119 -14.45 -3.06 -12.57
CA GLY A 119 -14.99 -3.55 -13.83
C GLY A 119 -13.92 -3.68 -14.93
N SER A 120 -14.29 -3.41 -16.18
CA SER A 120 -13.41 -3.63 -17.34
C SER A 120 -12.18 -2.70 -17.37
N GLY A 121 -12.23 -1.55 -16.68
CA GLY A 121 -11.11 -0.62 -16.56
C GLY A 121 -9.88 -1.23 -15.88
N ALA A 122 -10.07 -2.19 -14.96
CA ALA A 122 -8.98 -2.85 -14.23
C ALA A 122 -7.90 -3.45 -15.15
N VAL A 123 -8.32 -3.96 -16.32
CA VAL A 123 -7.40 -4.60 -17.27
C VAL A 123 -6.43 -3.58 -17.87
N GLY A 124 -6.87 -2.33 -18.06
CA GLY A 124 -6.00 -1.24 -18.51
C GLY A 124 -4.94 -0.93 -17.46
N ASP A 125 -5.37 -0.69 -16.21
CA ASP A 125 -4.49 -0.36 -15.09
C ASP A 125 -3.42 -1.42 -14.85
N ILE A 126 -3.83 -2.70 -14.89
CA ILE A 126 -2.93 -3.83 -14.75
C ILE A 126 -1.92 -3.88 -15.91
N ARG A 127 -2.38 -3.69 -17.14
CA ARG A 127 -1.52 -3.72 -18.33
C ARG A 127 -0.47 -2.62 -18.27
N ASP A 128 -0.88 -1.41 -17.93
CA ASP A 128 0.01 -0.26 -17.80
C ASP A 128 1.05 -0.51 -16.70
N LEU A 129 0.64 -1.05 -15.55
CA LEU A 129 1.60 -1.40 -14.49
C LEU A 129 2.59 -2.49 -14.95
N VAL A 130 2.10 -3.54 -15.61
CA VAL A 130 2.93 -4.65 -16.10
C VAL A 130 3.97 -4.18 -17.12
N HIS A 131 3.65 -3.20 -17.97
CA HIS A 131 4.63 -2.60 -18.90
C HIS A 131 5.80 -1.90 -18.18
N HIS A 132 5.62 -1.48 -16.93
CA HIS A 132 6.67 -0.87 -16.12
C HIS A 132 7.41 -1.87 -15.22
N ALA A 133 6.86 -3.07 -15.04
CA ALA A 133 7.43 -4.10 -14.16
C ALA A 133 8.41 -5.00 -14.92
N VAL A 134 9.54 -5.31 -14.29
CA VAL A 134 10.49 -6.30 -14.81
C VAL A 134 10.12 -7.68 -14.24
N SER A 135 9.75 -8.62 -15.11
CA SER A 135 9.36 -10.01 -14.75
C SER A 135 8.27 -10.11 -13.66
N PRO A 136 7.05 -9.60 -13.92
CA PRO A 136 6.01 -9.50 -12.89
C PRO A 136 5.43 -10.85 -12.48
N SER A 137 5.21 -11.03 -11.18
CA SER A 137 4.33 -12.04 -10.59
C SER A 137 3.19 -11.33 -9.86
N MET A 138 1.95 -11.79 -10.05
CA MET A 138 0.77 -11.13 -9.49
C MET A 138 0.10 -11.99 -8.43
N LEU A 139 -0.16 -11.38 -7.27
CA LEU A 139 -0.96 -11.97 -6.20
C LEU A 139 -2.30 -11.24 -6.15
N TYR A 140 -3.40 -11.98 -6.15
CA TYR A 140 -4.76 -11.44 -6.00
C TYR A 140 -5.39 -11.99 -4.72
N SER A 141 -6.03 -11.11 -3.93
CA SER A 141 -6.97 -11.53 -2.89
C SER A 141 -8.33 -11.71 -3.54
N LYS A 142 -8.99 -12.83 -3.24
CA LYS A 142 -10.43 -12.98 -3.49
C LYS A 142 -11.21 -12.19 -2.46
#